data_AF-E4X745-F1
#
_entry.id   AF-E4X745-F1
#
_cell.length_a   1.000
_cell.length_b   1.000
_cell.length_c   1.000
_cell.angle_alpha   90.00
_cell.angle_beta   90.00
_cell.angle_gamma   90.00
#
_symmetry.space_group_name_H-M   'P 1'
#
loop_
_entity.id
_entity.type
_entity.pdbx_description
1 polymer ?
#
loop_
_entity_poly.entity_id
_entity_poly.type
_entity_poly.pdbx_seq_one_letter_code
_entity_poly.pdbx_strand_id
1 'polypeptide(L)'
;MPPDITESKVWELFGPFGAVNSIQITRRECEPSNPNEIAILFVSGTVQMPVYHDALAAICALQGTEISKGYKLRLEFQLPAMNGNSS
;
A
#
# COMPACT_ATOMS: atom_id res chain seq x y z
N MET A 1 -4.26 1.87 -4.95
CA MET A 1 -3.57 3.18 -5.07
C MET A 1 -3.75 3.70 -6.49
N PRO A 2 -3.57 5.01 -6.78
CA PRO A 2 -3.59 5.50 -8.15
C PRO A 2 -2.44 4.87 -8.96
N PRO A 3 -2.60 4.67 -10.28
CA PRO A 3 -1.65 3.92 -11.12
C PRO A 3 -0.27 4.59 -11.22
N ASP A 4 -0.26 5.91 -11.17
CA ASP A 4 0.88 6.81 -11.24
C ASP A 4 1.57 7.04 -9.89
N ILE A 5 1.13 6.40 -8.82
CA ILE A 5 1.76 6.52 -7.49
C ILE A 5 3.25 6.16 -7.58
N THR A 6 4.11 6.97 -6.97
CA THR A 6 5.57 6.77 -6.94
C THR A 6 6.04 6.46 -5.53
N GLU A 7 7.20 5.78 -5.41
CA GLU A 7 7.80 5.52 -4.09
C GLU A 7 8.10 6.81 -3.35
N SER A 8 8.59 7.84 -4.04
CA SER A 8 8.78 9.18 -3.46
C SER A 8 7.51 9.72 -2.82
N LYS A 9 6.35 9.52 -3.47
CA LYS A 9 5.08 9.99 -2.93
C LYS A 9 4.67 9.23 -1.67
N VAL A 10 4.94 7.92 -1.63
CA VAL A 10 4.69 7.11 -0.44
C VAL A 10 5.66 7.52 0.69
N TRP A 11 6.94 7.79 0.38
CA TRP A 11 7.90 8.34 1.34
C TRP A 11 7.43 9.67 1.93
N GLU A 12 6.95 10.61 1.11
CA GLU A 12 6.39 11.89 1.58
C GLU A 12 5.18 11.70 2.49
N LEU A 13 4.34 10.70 2.22
CA LEU A 13 3.14 10.42 3.02
C LEU A 13 3.48 9.81 4.39
N PHE A 14 4.43 8.88 4.44
CA PHE A 14 4.76 8.14 5.67
C PHE A 14 5.91 8.77 6.47
N GLY A 15 6.77 9.56 5.83
CA GLY A 15 7.93 10.20 6.45
C GLY A 15 7.62 11.08 7.67
N PRO A 16 6.52 11.86 7.70
CA PRO A 16 6.14 12.66 8.87
C PRO A 16 5.82 11.84 10.13
N PHE A 17 5.50 10.55 9.99
CA PHE A 17 5.11 9.70 11.11
C PHE A 17 6.30 8.98 11.75
N GLY A 18 7.39 8.77 11.02
CA GLY A 18 8.57 8.10 11.54
C GLY A 18 9.49 7.57 10.46
N ALA A 19 10.51 6.83 10.91
CA ALA A 19 11.43 6.17 9.99
C ALA A 19 10.70 5.13 9.15
N VAL A 20 10.95 5.13 7.85
CA VAL A 20 10.52 4.06 6.93
C VAL A 20 11.78 3.32 6.52
N ASN A 21 11.75 1.98 6.54
CA ASN A 21 12.89 1.15 6.16
C ASN A 21 12.86 0.79 4.67
N SER A 22 11.65 0.52 4.16
CA SER A 22 11.46 0.03 2.80
C SER A 22 10.05 0.34 2.33
N ILE A 23 9.93 0.59 1.03
CA ILE A 23 8.67 0.74 0.31
C ILE A 23 8.73 -0.22 -0.88
N GLN A 24 7.65 -0.97 -1.07
CA GLN A 24 7.50 -1.85 -2.23
C GLN A 24 6.15 -1.54 -2.87
N ILE A 25 6.15 -1.12 -4.14
CA ILE A 25 4.93 -0.89 -4.91
C ILE A 25 4.77 -2.01 -5.92
N THR A 26 3.68 -2.78 -5.80
CA THR A 26 3.33 -3.86 -6.71
C THR A 26 2.23 -3.41 -7.65
N ARG A 27 2.49 -3.53 -8.95
CA ARG A 27 1.53 -3.26 -10.03
C ARG A 27 1.21 -4.55 -10.73
N ARG A 28 -0.06 -4.94 -10.75
CA ARG A 28 -0.54 -6.16 -11.39
C ARG A 28 -1.60 -5.79 -12.40
N GLU A 29 -1.31 -6.09 -13.66
CA GLU A 29 -2.34 -6.10 -14.70
C GLU A 29 -3.16 -7.38 -14.53
N CYS A 30 -4.46 -7.21 -14.34
CA CYS A 30 -5.39 -8.31 -14.43
C CYS A 30 -5.88 -8.34 -15.86
N GLU A 31 -5.39 -9.30 -16.64
CA GLU A 31 -5.91 -9.52 -17.98
C GLU A 31 -7.39 -9.85 -17.89
N PRO A 32 -8.21 -9.21 -18.73
CA PRO A 32 -9.63 -9.43 -18.74
C PRO A 32 -9.92 -10.87 -19.17
N SER A 33 -10.77 -11.58 -18.43
CA SER A 33 -11.17 -12.96 -18.81
C SER A 33 -12.07 -12.96 -20.05
N ASN A 34 -12.69 -11.81 -20.36
CA ASN A 34 -13.52 -11.60 -21.53
C ASN A 34 -12.88 -10.55 -22.46
N PRO A 35 -12.91 -10.73 -23.79
CA PRO A 35 -12.31 -9.78 -24.74
C PRO A 35 -13.01 -8.40 -24.79
N ASN A 36 -14.15 -8.26 -24.11
CA ASN A 36 -14.90 -6.99 -23.98
C ASN A 36 -14.62 -6.24 -22.66
N GLU A 37 -13.82 -6.83 -21.77
CA GLU A 37 -13.44 -6.20 -20.50
C GLU A 37 -12.11 -5.47 -20.67
N ILE A 38 -11.94 -4.37 -19.92
CA ILE A 38 -10.72 -3.58 -19.93
C ILE A 38 -9.77 -4.18 -18.89
N ALA A 39 -8.49 -4.31 -19.24
CA ALA A 39 -7.46 -4.71 -18.29
C ALA A 39 -7.47 -3.78 -17.07
N ILE A 40 -7.63 -4.36 -15.88
CA ILE A 40 -7.66 -3.59 -14.63
C ILE A 40 -6.26 -3.61 -14.05
N LEU A 41 -5.67 -2.42 -13.86
CA LEU A 41 -4.39 -2.27 -13.19
C LEU A 41 -4.62 -2.18 -11.67
N PHE A 42 -4.26 -3.25 -10.96
CA PHE A 42 -4.26 -3.28 -9.50
C PHE A 42 -2.92 -2.78 -8.98
N VAL A 43 -2.95 -1.71 -8.18
CA VAL A 43 -1.75 -1.16 -7.54
C VAL A 43 -1.89 -1.24 -6.02
N SER A 44 -0.99 -2.02 -5.41
CA SER A 44 -0.82 -2.16 -3.97
C SER A 44 0.58 -1.72 -3.56
N GLY A 45 0.77 -1.42 -2.28
CA GLY A 45 2.07 -1.07 -1.75
C GLY A 45 2.22 -1.50 -0.30
N THR A 46 3.42 -1.94 0.06
CA THR A 46 3.82 -2.31 1.41
C THR A 46 4.86 -1.31 1.90
N VAL A 47 4.66 -0.80 3.12
CA VAL A 47 5.58 0.12 3.80
C VAL A 47 6.06 -0.56 5.07
N GLN A 48 7.37 -0.66 5.24
CA GLN A 48 7.96 -1.21 6.45
C GLN A 48 8.43 -0.07 7.35
N MET A 49 7.84 0.03 8.55
CA MET A 49 8.29 0.95 9.60
C MET A 49 8.83 0.14 10.78
N PRO A 50 9.99 0.49 11.35
CA PRO A 50 10.60 -0.26 12.46
C PRO A 50 9.88 -0.01 13.80
N VAL A 51 9.20 1.13 13.94
CA VAL A 51 8.51 1.52 15.17
C VAL A 51 7.00 1.32 15.01
N TYR A 52 6.41 0.48 15.86
CA TYR A 52 4.98 0.17 15.82
C TYR A 52 4.08 1.41 16.02
N HIS A 53 4.45 2.27 16.97
CA HIS A 53 3.66 3.47 17.29
C HIS A 53 3.59 4.44 16.10
N ASP A 54 4.69 4.63 15.39
CA ASP A 54 4.76 5.46 14.18
C ASP A 54 3.88 4.88 13.07
N ALA A 55 3.93 3.56 12.89
CA ALA A 55 3.09 2.85 11.92
C ALA A 55 1.60 2.97 12.25
N LEU A 56 1.24 2.85 13.53
CA LEU A 56 -0.14 3.02 13.99
C LEU A 56 -0.62 4.45 13.76
N ALA A 57 0.19 5.45 14.09
CA ALA A 57 -0.13 6.86 13.85
C ALA A 57 -0.34 7.14 12.36
N ALA A 58 0.54 6.61 11.49
CA ALA A 58 0.41 6.73 10.05
C ALA A 58 -0.90 6.12 9.54
N ILE A 59 -1.25 4.90 9.98
CA ILE A 59 -2.51 4.25 9.59
C ILE A 59 -3.70 5.10 10.03
N CYS A 60 -3.76 5.51 11.30
CA CYS A 60 -4.88 6.29 11.82
C CYS A 60 -5.07 7.63 11.09
N ALA A 61 -3.97 8.30 10.72
CA ALA A 61 -4.02 9.61 10.07
C ALA A 61 -4.28 9.54 8.56
N LEU A 62 -3.70 8.56 7.86
CA LEU A 62 -3.77 8.44 6.42
C LEU A 62 -4.97 7.61 5.93
N GLN A 63 -5.62 6.85 6.82
CA GLN A 63 -6.80 6.05 6.48
C GLN A 63 -7.89 6.92 5.84
N GLY A 64 -8.36 6.50 4.66
CA GLY A 64 -9.41 7.21 3.93
C GLY A 64 -8.99 8.54 3.30
N THR A 65 -7.73 8.95 3.45
CA THR A 65 -7.18 10.14 2.80
C THR A 65 -7.19 9.97 1.29
N GLU A 66 -7.64 10.99 0.58
CA GLU A 66 -7.64 11.02 -0.88
C GLU A 66 -6.28 11.47 -1.39
N ILE A 67 -5.57 10.59 -2.10
CA ILE A 67 -4.26 10.92 -2.69
C ILE A 67 -4.44 11.61 -4.06
N SER A 68 -5.38 11.10 -4.84
CA SER A 68 -5.71 11.56 -6.19
C SER A 68 -7.21 11.46 -6.38
N LYS A 69 -7.76 12.19 -7.35
CA LYS A 69 -9.21 12.26 -7.61
C LYS A 69 -9.84 10.86 -7.69
N GLY A 70 -10.63 10.48 -6.68
CA GLY A 70 -11.31 9.18 -6.59
C GLY A 70 -10.51 8.04 -5.96
N TYR A 71 -9.26 8.26 -5.55
CA TYR A 71 -8.39 7.24 -4.93
C TYR A 71 -8.17 7.54 -3.45
N LYS A 72 -8.87 6.80 -2.60
CA LYS A 72 -8.71 6.83 -1.14
C LYS A 72 -7.74 5.75 -0.67
N LEU A 73 -6.93 6.09 0.33
CA LEU A 73 -6.07 5.14 1.00
C LEU A 73 -6.87 4.17 1.86
N ARG A 74 -6.54 2.90 1.75
CA ARG A 74 -6.91 1.86 2.70
C ARG A 74 -5.63 1.22 3.17
N LEU A 75 -5.34 1.37 4.45
CA LEU A 75 -4.14 0.89 5.11
C LEU A 75 -4.53 -0.18 6.14
N GLU A 76 -3.71 -1.20 6.25
CA GLU A 76 -3.89 -2.29 7.23
C GLU A 76 -2.52 -2.82 7.63
N PHE A 77 -2.41 -3.31 8.87
CA PHE A 77 -1.20 -4.01 9.29
C PHE A 77 -1.11 -5.33 8.54
N GLN A 78 -0.03 -5.51 7.79
CA GLN A 78 0.29 -6.79 7.21
C GLN A 78 0.84 -7.70 8.32
N LEU A 79 0.03 -8.64 8.77
CA LEU A 79 0.52 -9.71 9.64
C LEU A 79 1.54 -10.54 8.86
N PRO A 80 2.66 -10.95 9.49
CA PRO A 80 3.55 -11.92 8.87
C PRO A 80 2.71 -13.14 8.50
N ALA A 81 2.87 -13.64 7.27
CA ALA A 81 2.25 -14.90 6.89
C ALA A 81 2.71 -15.94 7.91
N MET A 82 1.80 -16.45 8.75
CA MET A 82 2.06 -17.64 9.54
C MET A 82 2.23 -18.78 8.55
N ASN A 83 3.45 -18.96 8.04
CA ASN A 83 3.86 -20.21 7.44
C ASN A 83 3.78 -21.24 8.57
N GLY A 84 2.64 -21.91 8.67
CA GLY A 84 2.45 -23.08 9.50
C GLY A 84 3.33 -24.21 8.99
N ASN A 85 4.63 -24.13 9.27
CA ASN A 85 5.46 -25.32 9.37
C ASN A 85 5.12 -25.98 10.71
N SER A 86 3.97 -26.64 10.74
CA SER A 86 3.73 -27.70 11.72
C SER A 86 4.68 -28.83 11.33
N SER A 87 5.80 -28.94 12.04
CA SER A 87 6.65 -30.13 12.04
C SER A 87 5.98 -31.27 12.80
#